data_AF-A0A971G467-F1
#
_entry.id   AF-A0A971G467-F1
#
_cell.length_a   1.000
_cell.length_b   1.000
_cell.length_c   1.000
_cell.angle_alpha   90.00
_cell.angle_beta   90.00
_cell.angle_gamma   90.00
#
_symmetry.space_group_name_H-M   'P 1'
#
loop_
_entity.id
_entity.type
_entity.pdbx_description
1 polymer ?
#
loop_
_entity_poly.entity_id
_entity_poly.type
_entity_poly.pdbx_seq_one_letter_code
_entity_poly.pdbx_strand_id
1 'polypeptide(L)'
;MEDDLDTACGLDPDGVADLIDDAYTRFRRGQSTPLEAVDAIQSVTLLLVRMTTTPADEVAVVIEYARDAVERIAACPLDPDPVLVDYFDAWMRNAHLQDDLDCRLQDLVEGIEGRIADREPGAIEELRDLCRRGRWTHWALFGLRAATPAVLHAAHRAGVPEALGDAVSPEHDADVQIASRRDNREGFVLALDLLAHLAAHPTEGADARSVLLDLARFVETAGEAVTRLPMHLLDEGERRRLLEVHERRVDLFDGEPLFIPSLAMLRDDRVIRGAVWQAFDAARIA
;
A
#
# COMPACT_ATOMS: atom_id res chain seq x y z
N MET A 1 -1.44 13.45 6.62
CA MET A 1 -0.57 12.50 7.36
C MET A 1 0.86 12.51 6.84
N GLU A 2 1.13 12.84 5.56
CA GLU A 2 2.48 13.23 5.11
C GLU A 2 2.85 14.68 5.51
N ASP A 3 1.90 15.62 5.55
CA ASP A 3 2.14 17.02 6.00
C ASP A 3 2.50 17.16 7.50
N ASP A 4 2.26 16.14 8.33
CA ASP A 4 2.53 16.21 9.77
C ASP A 4 3.96 15.79 10.14
N LEU A 5 4.65 15.06 9.24
CA LEU A 5 6.01 14.55 9.49
C LEU A 5 7.10 15.60 9.24
N ASP A 6 6.89 16.53 8.30
CA ASP A 6 7.81 17.67 8.08
C ASP A 6 7.77 18.70 9.23
N THR A 7 6.70 18.70 10.02
CA THR A 7 6.58 19.54 11.23
C THR A 7 7.31 18.92 12.44
N ALA A 8 7.71 17.64 12.36
CA ALA A 8 8.28 16.90 13.48
C ALA A 8 9.80 17.06 13.67
N CYS A 9 10.51 17.63 12.69
CA CYS A 9 11.92 18.00 12.81
C CYS A 9 12.09 19.23 13.72
N GLY A 10 11.89 19.04 15.03
CA GLY A 10 12.03 20.08 16.05
C GLY A 10 11.14 19.92 17.29
N LEU A 11 10.41 18.81 17.43
CA LEU A 11 9.53 18.59 18.59
C LEU A 11 10.35 18.22 19.83
N ASP A 12 10.08 18.90 20.93
CA ASP A 12 10.54 18.51 22.27
C ASP A 12 9.61 17.44 22.86
N PRO A 13 9.92 16.87 24.05
CA PRO A 13 9.08 15.87 24.69
C PRO A 13 7.61 16.31 24.87
N ASP A 14 7.37 17.60 25.13
CA ASP A 14 6.02 18.16 25.31
C ASP A 14 5.23 18.15 23.99
N GLY A 15 5.85 18.54 22.88
CA GLY A 15 5.22 18.47 21.55
C GLY A 15 4.89 17.05 21.11
N VAL A 16 5.68 16.06 21.54
CA VAL A 16 5.38 14.64 21.31
C VAL A 16 4.20 14.17 22.17
N ALA A 17 4.12 14.58 23.43
CA ALA A 17 2.99 14.26 24.31
C ALA A 17 1.67 14.83 23.75
N ASP A 18 1.68 16.05 23.20
CA ASP A 18 0.50 16.66 22.56
C ASP A 18 0.00 15.84 21.36
N LEU A 19 0.91 15.29 20.55
CA LEU A 19 0.57 14.45 19.41
C LEU A 19 0.06 13.06 19.82
N ILE A 20 0.58 12.50 20.92
CA ILE A 20 0.04 11.28 21.53
C ILE A 20 -1.41 11.52 21.99
N ASP A 21 -1.67 12.66 22.62
CA ASP A 21 -3.01 13.06 23.05
C ASP A 21 -3.97 13.31 21.89
N ASP A 22 -3.49 13.88 20.79
CA ASP A 22 -4.28 14.05 19.57
C ASP A 22 -4.68 12.68 18.98
N ALA A 23 -3.74 11.75 18.84
CA ALA A 23 -4.01 10.40 18.36
C ALA A 23 -5.05 9.68 19.23
N TYR A 24 -4.90 9.74 20.55
CA TYR A 24 -5.87 9.20 21.50
C TYR A 24 -7.24 9.89 21.41
N THR A 25 -7.26 11.21 21.22
CA THR A 25 -8.50 12.00 21.09
C THR A 25 -9.25 11.64 19.81
N ARG A 26 -8.56 11.46 18.68
CA ARG A 26 -9.15 11.00 17.42
C ARG A 26 -9.77 9.61 17.55
N PHE A 27 -9.06 8.68 18.19
CA PHE A 27 -9.60 7.36 18.52
C PHE A 27 -10.90 7.47 19.33
N ARG A 28 -10.88 8.25 20.41
CA ARG A 28 -12.05 8.47 21.28
C ARG A 28 -13.25 9.07 20.56
N ARG A 29 -13.02 9.82 19.50
CA ARG A 29 -14.08 10.42 18.65
C ARG A 29 -14.59 9.46 17.56
N GLY A 30 -14.05 8.25 17.48
CA GLY A 30 -14.36 7.28 16.43
C GLY A 30 -13.83 7.71 15.06
N GLN A 31 -12.79 8.56 15.04
CA GLN A 31 -12.17 9.05 13.81
C GLN A 31 -11.02 8.16 13.33
N SER A 32 -10.58 7.22 14.17
CA SER A 32 -9.59 6.19 13.84
C SER A 32 -9.92 4.88 14.54
N THR A 33 -9.41 3.78 13.99
CA THR A 33 -9.45 2.46 14.63
C THR A 33 -8.44 2.37 15.79
N PRO A 34 -8.57 1.38 16.71
CA PRO A 34 -7.58 1.15 17.75
C PRO A 34 -6.15 1.01 17.20
N LEU A 35 -5.99 0.22 16.13
CA LEU A 35 -4.68 -0.01 15.50
C LEU A 35 -4.12 1.27 14.89
N GLU A 36 -4.92 2.03 14.12
CA GLU A 36 -4.49 3.31 13.54
C GLU A 36 -4.01 4.32 14.59
N ALA A 37 -4.65 4.32 15.77
CA ALA A 37 -4.26 5.19 16.87
C ALA A 37 -2.95 4.74 17.54
N VAL A 38 -2.76 3.44 17.75
CA VAL A 38 -1.51 2.87 18.28
C VAL A 38 -0.37 3.11 17.31
N ASP A 39 -0.58 2.92 16.00
CA ASP A 39 0.42 3.19 14.96
C ASP A 39 0.84 4.66 14.94
N ALA A 40 -0.11 5.58 15.14
CA ALA A 40 0.19 7.01 15.24
C ALA A 40 1.05 7.30 16.47
N ILE A 41 0.69 6.76 17.64
CA ILE A 41 1.47 6.91 18.88
C ILE A 41 2.88 6.35 18.73
N GLN A 42 3.05 5.16 18.15
CA GLN A 42 4.35 4.56 17.85
C GLN A 42 5.19 5.48 16.96
N SER A 43 4.60 6.00 15.87
CA SER A 43 5.31 6.81 14.89
C SER A 43 5.89 8.09 15.51
N VAL A 44 5.10 8.78 16.35
CA VAL A 44 5.56 10.00 17.02
C VAL A 44 6.55 9.68 18.15
N THR A 45 6.35 8.59 18.88
CA THR A 45 7.29 8.13 19.92
C THR A 45 8.66 7.78 19.30
N LEU A 46 8.68 7.20 18.10
CA LEU A 46 9.92 6.89 17.36
C LEU A 46 10.74 8.15 17.11
N LEU A 47 10.09 9.23 16.70
CA LEU A 47 10.75 10.48 16.35
C LEU A 47 11.56 10.99 17.53
N LEU A 48 10.98 10.97 18.74
CA LEU A 48 11.68 11.37 19.95
C LEU A 48 12.84 10.43 20.30
N VAL A 49 12.64 9.12 20.17
CA VAL A 49 13.70 8.11 20.42
C VAL A 49 14.90 8.32 19.48
N ARG A 50 14.63 8.75 18.25
CA ARG A 50 15.67 9.03 17.23
C ARG A 50 16.38 10.37 17.43
N MET A 51 15.86 11.27 18.27
CA MET A 51 16.51 12.56 18.53
C MET A 51 17.69 12.38 19.47
N THR A 52 18.90 12.42 18.90
CA THR A 52 20.18 12.27 19.63
C THR A 52 20.45 13.37 20.67
N THR A 53 19.68 14.46 20.64
CA THR A 53 19.79 15.60 21.56
C THR A 53 18.92 15.47 22.81
N THR A 54 17.94 14.57 22.82
CA THR A 54 16.99 14.43 23.93
C THR A 54 17.59 13.54 25.03
N PRO A 55 17.59 13.96 26.31
CA PRO A 55 18.04 13.14 27.43
C PRO A 55 17.29 11.80 27.53
N ALA A 56 18.00 10.72 27.86
CA ALA A 56 17.44 9.38 27.87
C ALA A 56 16.31 9.19 28.90
N ASP A 57 16.35 9.94 30.00
CA ASP A 57 15.30 9.98 31.03
C ASP A 57 14.02 10.67 30.52
N GLU A 58 14.12 11.75 29.75
CA GLU A 58 12.97 12.39 29.12
C GLU A 58 12.33 11.47 28.06
N VAL A 59 13.15 10.77 27.27
CA VAL A 59 12.68 9.76 26.32
C VAL A 59 11.94 8.63 27.06
N ALA A 60 12.46 8.15 28.19
CA ALA A 60 11.81 7.10 28.97
C ALA A 60 10.42 7.53 29.49
N VAL A 61 10.29 8.78 29.97
CA VAL A 61 9.00 9.33 30.42
C VAL A 61 7.98 9.35 29.29
N VAL A 62 8.38 9.76 28.08
CA VAL A 62 7.47 9.78 26.93
C VAL A 62 7.09 8.38 26.47
N ILE A 63 8.01 7.40 26.53
CA ILE A 63 7.67 6.01 26.21
C ILE A 63 6.64 5.46 27.21
N GLU A 64 6.80 5.75 28.51
CA GLU A 64 5.80 5.37 29.52
C GLU A 64 4.46 6.07 29.26
N TYR A 65 4.48 7.36 28.92
CA TYR A 65 3.27 8.12 28.55
C TYR A 65 2.54 7.53 27.33
N ALA A 66 3.29 7.19 26.29
CA ALA A 66 2.80 6.54 25.10
C ALA A 66 2.19 5.17 25.43
N ARG A 67 2.88 4.37 26.26
CA ARG A 67 2.40 3.06 26.72
C ARG A 67 1.08 3.18 27.48
N ASP A 68 0.94 4.15 28.38
CA ASP A 68 -0.30 4.42 29.11
C ASP A 68 -1.45 4.83 28.17
N ALA A 69 -1.16 5.59 27.11
CA ALA A 69 -2.15 5.90 26.08
C ALA A 69 -2.59 4.63 25.31
N VAL A 70 -1.64 3.76 24.93
CA VAL A 70 -1.93 2.48 24.27
C VAL A 70 -2.73 1.55 25.17
N GLU A 71 -2.41 1.45 26.47
CA GLU A 71 -3.20 0.65 27.43
C GLU A 71 -4.65 1.14 27.52
N ARG A 72 -4.86 2.46 27.49
CA ARG A 72 -6.21 3.05 27.48
C ARG A 72 -6.97 2.73 26.18
N ILE A 73 -6.29 2.70 25.03
CA ILE A 73 -6.88 2.29 23.75
C ILE A 73 -7.23 0.80 23.77
N ALA A 74 -6.29 -0.05 24.20
CA ALA A 74 -6.45 -1.49 24.31
C ALA A 74 -7.56 -1.90 25.27
N ALA A 75 -7.79 -1.12 26.33
CA ALA A 75 -8.87 -1.33 27.29
C ALA A 75 -10.23 -0.73 26.86
N CYS A 76 -10.37 -0.31 25.59
CA CYS A 76 -11.63 0.24 25.09
C CYS A 76 -12.80 -0.72 25.35
N PRO A 77 -13.87 -0.30 26.07
CA PRO A 77 -14.96 -1.20 26.43
C PRO A 77 -15.75 -1.77 25.25
N LEU A 78 -15.68 -1.11 24.08
CA LEU A 78 -16.40 -1.52 22.88
C LEU A 78 -15.65 -2.58 22.07
N ASP A 79 -14.32 -2.60 22.15
CA ASP A 79 -13.44 -3.50 21.40
C ASP A 79 -12.10 -3.65 22.13
N PRO A 80 -12.06 -4.43 23.22
CA PRO A 80 -10.85 -4.59 24.01
C PRO A 80 -9.87 -5.50 23.29
N ASP A 81 -8.67 -5.00 23.02
CA ASP A 81 -7.60 -5.75 22.36
C ASP A 81 -6.27 -5.61 23.13
N PRO A 82 -5.97 -6.52 24.06
CA PRO A 82 -4.73 -6.48 24.83
C PRO A 82 -3.48 -6.73 23.95
N VAL A 83 -3.64 -7.29 22.75
CA VAL A 83 -2.52 -7.55 21.83
C VAL A 83 -1.86 -6.24 21.39
N LEU A 84 -2.61 -5.12 21.39
CA LEU A 84 -2.07 -3.80 21.04
C LEU A 84 -0.95 -3.34 21.98
N VAL A 85 -1.03 -3.68 23.28
CA VAL A 85 0.03 -3.37 24.25
C VAL A 85 1.26 -4.23 23.98
N ASP A 86 1.07 -5.54 23.78
CA ASP A 86 2.15 -6.46 23.44
C ASP A 86 2.84 -6.05 22.13
N TYR A 87 2.07 -5.58 21.15
CA TYR A 87 2.54 -5.06 19.88
C TYR A 87 3.41 -3.81 20.07
N PHE A 88 2.93 -2.83 20.84
CA PHE A 88 3.69 -1.63 21.18
C PHE A 88 4.99 -1.96 21.91
N ASP A 89 4.94 -2.82 22.94
CA ASP A 89 6.12 -3.20 23.73
C ASP A 89 7.14 -4.01 22.89
N ALA A 90 6.67 -4.87 21.98
CA ALA A 90 7.53 -5.57 21.02
C ALA A 90 8.19 -4.60 20.04
N TRP A 91 7.44 -3.61 19.56
CA TRP A 91 7.95 -2.60 18.63
C TRP A 91 9.01 -1.70 19.30
N MET A 92 8.73 -1.17 20.49
CA MET A 92 9.67 -0.34 21.26
C MET A 92 10.99 -1.06 21.57
N ARG A 93 10.95 -2.35 21.92
CA ARG A 93 12.16 -3.16 22.14
C ARG A 93 13.06 -3.22 20.91
N ASN A 94 12.47 -3.17 19.72
CA ASN A 94 13.19 -3.26 18.44
C ASN A 94 13.40 -1.89 17.77
N ALA A 95 13.04 -0.78 18.43
CA ALA A 95 13.16 0.57 17.86
C ALA A 95 14.60 0.90 17.41
N HIS A 96 15.61 0.44 18.17
CA HIS A 96 17.02 0.62 17.83
C HIS A 96 17.48 -0.15 16.58
N LEU A 97 16.75 -1.21 16.18
CA LEU A 97 17.01 -1.95 14.94
C LEU A 97 16.36 -1.30 13.73
N GLN A 98 15.41 -0.37 13.93
CA GLN A 98 14.69 0.28 12.84
C GLN A 98 15.64 1.06 11.93
N ASP A 99 16.66 1.73 12.48
CA ASP A 99 17.62 2.49 11.67
C ASP A 99 18.48 1.58 10.79
N ASP A 100 18.94 0.44 11.30
CA ASP A 100 19.68 -0.56 10.51
C ASP A 100 18.78 -1.18 9.43
N LEU A 101 17.53 -1.47 9.77
CA LEU A 101 16.57 -2.03 8.81
C LEU A 101 16.16 -0.99 7.73
N ASP A 102 15.98 0.28 8.10
CA ASP A 102 15.68 1.38 7.18
C ASP A 102 16.85 1.58 6.21
N CYS A 103 18.09 1.62 6.70
CA CYS A 103 19.29 1.68 5.88
C CYS A 103 19.38 0.48 4.93
N ARG A 104 19.15 -0.74 5.42
CA ARG A 104 19.17 -1.95 4.58
C ARG A 104 18.08 -1.97 3.53
N LEU A 105 16.89 -1.47 3.85
CA LEU A 105 15.79 -1.33 2.91
C LEU A 105 16.18 -0.34 1.81
N GLN A 106 16.75 0.80 2.18
CA GLN A 106 17.21 1.81 1.23
C GLN A 106 18.33 1.25 0.34
N ASP A 107 19.35 0.62 0.92
CA ASP A 107 20.45 -0.02 0.18
C ASP A 107 19.94 -1.10 -0.79
N LEU A 108 18.95 -1.90 -0.36
CA LEU A 108 18.33 -2.93 -1.19
C LEU A 108 17.61 -2.30 -2.39
N VAL A 109 16.77 -1.29 -2.13
CA VAL A 109 15.98 -0.60 -3.15
C VAL A 109 16.89 0.13 -4.14
N GLU A 110 17.81 0.95 -3.66
CA GLU A 110 18.75 1.72 -4.49
C GLU A 110 19.68 0.78 -5.27
N GLY A 111 20.12 -0.33 -4.64
CA GLY A 111 20.94 -1.34 -5.30
C GLY A 111 20.22 -2.09 -6.41
N ILE A 112 18.91 -2.33 -6.29
CA ILE A 112 18.10 -2.90 -7.38
C ILE A 112 17.88 -1.85 -8.48
N GLU A 113 17.49 -0.61 -8.13
CA GLU A 113 17.26 0.48 -9.08
C GLU A 113 18.51 0.77 -9.92
N GLY A 114 19.69 0.87 -9.29
CA GLY A 114 20.96 1.08 -9.98
C GLY A 114 21.28 -0.03 -10.99
N ARG A 115 21.09 -1.29 -10.60
CA ARG A 115 21.30 -2.45 -11.50
C ARG A 115 20.30 -2.49 -12.66
N ILE A 116 19.05 -2.05 -12.45
CA ILE A 116 18.08 -1.90 -13.54
C ILE A 116 18.55 -0.80 -14.52
N ALA A 117 19.02 0.34 -14.00
CA ALA A 117 19.56 1.42 -14.83
C ALA A 117 20.77 0.98 -15.66
N ASP A 118 21.64 0.15 -15.07
CA ASP A 118 22.79 -0.46 -15.74
C ASP A 118 22.43 -1.65 -16.66
N ARG A 119 21.13 -1.97 -16.76
CA ARG A 119 20.58 -3.08 -17.57
C ARG A 119 21.18 -4.43 -17.21
N GLU A 120 21.47 -4.64 -15.93
CA GLU A 120 21.97 -5.91 -15.46
C GLU A 120 20.93 -7.02 -15.63
N PRO A 121 21.32 -8.18 -16.18
CA PRO A 121 20.41 -9.31 -16.31
C PRO A 121 19.88 -9.75 -14.95
N GLY A 122 18.54 -9.85 -14.83
CA GLY A 122 17.88 -10.37 -13.64
C GLY A 122 17.46 -9.33 -12.61
N ALA A 123 17.91 -8.07 -12.70
CA ALA A 123 17.53 -7.03 -11.73
C ALA A 123 16.02 -6.73 -11.74
N ILE A 124 15.39 -6.77 -12.92
CA ILE A 124 13.93 -6.64 -13.05
C ILE A 124 13.21 -7.81 -12.36
N GLU A 125 13.68 -9.05 -12.55
CA GLU A 125 13.04 -10.21 -11.92
C GLU A 125 13.21 -10.18 -10.40
N GLU A 126 14.35 -9.69 -9.91
CA GLU A 126 14.57 -9.51 -8.48
C GLU A 126 13.58 -8.51 -7.85
N LEU A 127 13.33 -7.38 -8.52
CA LEU A 127 12.31 -6.42 -8.10
C LEU A 127 10.89 -7.01 -8.12
N ARG A 128 10.58 -7.80 -9.15
CA ARG A 128 9.29 -8.51 -9.27
C ARG A 128 9.12 -9.53 -8.16
N ASP A 129 10.16 -10.31 -7.85
CA ASP A 129 10.14 -11.27 -6.76
C ASP A 129 10.02 -10.60 -5.39
N LEU A 130 10.64 -9.43 -5.21
CA LEU A 130 10.48 -8.62 -4.01
C LEU A 130 9.03 -8.14 -3.86
N CYS A 131 8.38 -7.71 -4.94
CA CYS A 131 6.96 -7.33 -4.92
C CYS A 131 6.04 -8.54 -4.65
N ARG A 132 6.32 -9.66 -5.31
CA ARG A 132 5.51 -10.88 -5.24
C ARG A 132 5.57 -11.58 -3.89
N ARG A 133 6.75 -11.61 -3.25
CA ARG A 133 7.03 -12.48 -2.08
C ARG A 133 7.85 -11.80 -0.99
N GLY A 134 8.01 -10.48 -1.03
CA GLY A 134 8.87 -9.73 -0.11
C GLY A 134 8.53 -9.94 1.36
N ARG A 135 7.24 -10.06 1.72
CA ARG A 135 6.84 -10.32 3.11
C ARG A 135 7.36 -11.65 3.63
N TRP A 136 7.50 -12.64 2.76
CA TRP A 136 8.03 -13.96 3.11
C TRP A 136 9.56 -13.99 3.10
N THR A 137 10.18 -13.48 2.03
CA THR A 137 11.64 -13.57 1.83
C THR A 137 12.41 -12.57 2.69
N HIS A 138 11.80 -11.44 3.03
CA HIS A 138 12.38 -10.33 3.78
C HIS A 138 11.47 -9.88 4.92
N TRP A 139 10.89 -10.83 5.66
CA TRP A 139 9.93 -10.58 6.74
C TRP A 139 10.38 -9.51 7.75
N ALA A 140 11.68 -9.44 8.05
CA ALA A 140 12.23 -8.44 8.96
C ALA A 140 12.19 -7.01 8.38
N LEU A 141 12.42 -6.85 7.07
CA LEU A 141 12.31 -5.56 6.38
C LEU A 141 10.84 -5.17 6.21
N PHE A 142 9.97 -6.10 5.84
CA PHE A 142 8.53 -5.83 5.68
C PHE A 142 7.76 -5.75 7.01
N GLY A 143 8.45 -5.89 8.14
CA GLY A 143 7.97 -5.43 9.44
C GLY A 143 8.06 -3.90 9.59
N LEU A 144 8.82 -3.22 8.74
CA LEU A 144 8.85 -1.76 8.67
C LEU A 144 7.63 -1.22 7.92
N ARG A 145 7.00 -0.19 8.48
CA ARG A 145 5.89 0.52 7.82
C ARG A 145 6.30 1.10 6.46
N ALA A 146 7.52 1.58 6.33
CA ALA A 146 8.04 2.22 5.12
C ALA A 146 8.40 1.23 3.99
N ALA A 147 8.48 -0.08 4.27
CA ALA A 147 9.00 -1.06 3.31
C ALA A 147 8.14 -1.21 2.05
N THR A 148 6.83 -1.43 2.20
CA THR A 148 5.96 -1.56 1.02
C THR A 148 5.97 -0.30 0.15
N PRO A 149 5.72 0.92 0.69
CA PRO A 149 5.79 2.14 -0.10
C PRO A 149 7.15 2.34 -0.79
N ALA A 150 8.27 2.09 -0.10
CA ALA A 150 9.60 2.26 -0.67
C ALA A 150 9.81 1.35 -1.90
N VAL A 151 9.45 0.07 -1.80
CA VAL A 151 9.58 -0.89 -2.90
C VAL A 151 8.64 -0.56 -4.06
N LEU A 152 7.40 -0.13 -3.78
CA LEU A 152 6.46 0.27 -4.82
C LEU A 152 6.93 1.53 -5.56
N HIS A 153 7.42 2.54 -4.84
CA HIS A 153 8.01 3.73 -5.46
C HIS A 153 9.26 3.40 -6.28
N ALA A 154 10.07 2.44 -5.83
CA ALA A 154 11.20 1.95 -6.60
C ALA A 154 10.78 1.33 -7.93
N ALA A 155 9.76 0.46 -7.90
CA ALA A 155 9.22 -0.14 -9.11
C ALA A 155 8.65 0.90 -10.08
N HIS A 156 7.99 1.92 -9.54
CA HIS A 156 7.52 3.06 -10.32
C HIS A 156 8.65 3.87 -10.94
N ARG A 157 9.67 4.27 -10.17
CA ARG A 157 10.82 5.06 -10.66
C ARG A 157 11.65 4.29 -11.69
N ALA A 158 11.78 2.98 -11.50
CA ALA A 158 12.43 2.09 -12.45
C ALA A 158 11.59 1.82 -13.72
N GLY A 159 10.32 2.25 -13.76
CA GLY A 159 9.43 2.05 -14.89
C GLY A 159 9.08 0.58 -15.14
N VAL A 160 8.93 -0.22 -14.08
CA VAL A 160 8.67 -1.67 -14.16
C VAL A 160 7.22 -1.96 -13.75
N PRO A 161 6.24 -1.82 -14.67
CA PRO A 161 4.83 -2.00 -14.32
C PRO A 161 4.49 -3.42 -13.88
N GLU A 162 5.20 -4.44 -14.36
CA GLU A 162 4.98 -5.84 -13.98
C GLU A 162 5.29 -6.08 -12.50
N ALA A 163 6.25 -5.36 -11.92
CA ALA A 163 6.56 -5.47 -10.49
C ALA A 163 5.41 -4.90 -9.64
N LEU A 164 4.83 -3.77 -10.05
CA LEU A 164 3.62 -3.23 -9.41
C LEU A 164 2.43 -4.18 -9.57
N GLY A 165 2.29 -4.82 -10.73
CA GLY A 165 1.28 -5.85 -10.96
C GLY A 165 1.48 -7.08 -10.07
N ASP A 166 2.71 -7.57 -9.95
CA ASP A 166 3.09 -8.69 -9.08
C ASP A 166 2.86 -8.37 -7.59
N ALA A 167 2.87 -7.11 -7.18
CA ALA A 167 2.60 -6.71 -5.79
C ALA A 167 1.14 -6.91 -5.36
N VAL A 168 0.20 -6.89 -6.32
CA VAL A 168 -1.26 -6.87 -6.08
C VAL A 168 -2.02 -8.01 -6.75
N SER A 169 -1.35 -8.83 -7.57
CA SER A 169 -2.00 -9.84 -8.40
C SER A 169 -2.67 -10.92 -7.53
N PRO A 170 -3.96 -11.21 -7.76
CA PRO A 170 -4.67 -12.30 -7.08
C PRO A 170 -4.14 -13.70 -7.38
N GLU A 171 -3.28 -13.86 -8.40
CA GLU A 171 -2.63 -15.15 -8.69
C GLU A 171 -1.55 -15.51 -7.66
N HIS A 172 -1.06 -14.52 -6.92
CA HIS A 172 -0.03 -14.71 -5.89
C HIS A 172 -0.66 -14.88 -4.52
N ASP A 173 0.06 -15.57 -3.64
CA ASP A 173 -0.39 -15.79 -2.27
C ASP A 173 -0.44 -14.45 -1.51
N ALA A 174 -1.62 -14.16 -0.93
CA ALA A 174 -1.89 -12.91 -0.24
C ALA A 174 -0.99 -12.71 0.99
N ASP A 175 -0.58 -13.80 1.62
CA ASP A 175 0.22 -13.77 2.84
C ASP A 175 1.70 -13.43 2.56
N VAL A 176 2.16 -13.57 1.31
CA VAL A 176 3.56 -13.36 0.92
C VAL A 176 3.79 -12.08 0.11
N GLN A 177 2.78 -11.60 -0.61
CA GLN A 177 2.89 -10.39 -1.45
C GLN A 177 2.90 -9.11 -0.62
N ILE A 178 3.58 -8.07 -1.13
CA ILE A 178 3.83 -6.86 -0.34
C ILE A 178 2.61 -5.93 -0.24
N ALA A 179 1.66 -6.05 -1.17
CA ALA A 179 0.53 -5.15 -1.33
C ALA A 179 -0.80 -5.92 -1.54
N SER A 180 -1.07 -6.92 -0.69
CA SER A 180 -2.34 -7.67 -0.76
C SER A 180 -3.53 -6.79 -0.38
N ARG A 181 -4.67 -6.94 -1.08
CA ARG A 181 -5.90 -6.20 -0.75
C ARG A 181 -6.38 -6.47 0.69
N ARG A 182 -6.10 -7.66 1.22
CA ARG A 182 -6.56 -8.13 2.53
C ARG A 182 -5.70 -7.58 3.68
N ASP A 183 -4.39 -7.63 3.53
CA ASP A 183 -3.43 -7.40 4.63
C ASP A 183 -2.62 -6.12 4.44
N ASN A 184 -2.77 -5.44 3.30
CA ASN A 184 -2.14 -4.15 3.02
C ASN A 184 -2.96 -3.32 2.02
N ARG A 185 -4.16 -2.89 2.44
CA ARG A 185 -5.05 -2.12 1.57
C ARG A 185 -4.41 -0.81 1.07
N GLU A 186 -3.63 -0.13 1.90
CA GLU A 186 -2.93 1.10 1.51
C GLU A 186 -1.88 0.83 0.42
N GLY A 187 -1.02 -0.18 0.62
CA GLY A 187 -0.06 -0.60 -0.38
C GLY A 187 -0.72 -1.08 -1.68
N PHE A 188 -1.85 -1.78 -1.58
CA PHE A 188 -2.64 -2.22 -2.73
C PHE A 188 -3.14 -1.04 -3.56
N VAL A 189 -3.71 -0.02 -2.91
CA VAL A 189 -4.19 1.19 -3.57
C VAL A 189 -3.02 1.97 -4.19
N LEU A 190 -1.93 2.14 -3.44
CA LEU A 190 -0.72 2.82 -3.91
C LEU A 190 -0.14 2.15 -5.15
N ALA A 191 -0.01 0.82 -5.17
CA ALA A 191 0.52 0.09 -6.32
C ALA A 191 -0.32 0.31 -7.58
N LEU A 192 -1.65 0.29 -7.44
CA LEU A 192 -2.55 0.58 -8.56
C LEU A 192 -2.48 2.04 -9.00
N ASP A 193 -2.37 3.00 -8.08
CA ASP A 193 -2.23 4.43 -8.40
C ASP A 193 -0.92 4.72 -9.15
N LEU A 194 0.18 4.07 -8.75
CA LEU A 194 1.47 4.15 -9.46
C LEU A 194 1.38 3.50 -10.85
N LEU A 195 0.67 2.38 -11.00
CA LEU A 195 0.37 1.79 -12.31
C LEU A 195 -0.43 2.74 -13.19
N ALA A 196 -1.44 3.42 -12.62
CA ALA A 196 -2.25 4.42 -13.32
C ALA A 196 -1.39 5.57 -13.85
N HIS A 197 -0.44 6.03 -13.02
CA HIS A 197 0.50 7.07 -13.39
C HIS A 197 1.36 6.68 -14.59
N LEU A 198 1.95 5.47 -14.58
CA LEU A 198 2.72 4.95 -15.71
C LEU A 198 1.84 4.75 -16.95
N ALA A 199 0.63 4.21 -16.78
CA ALA A 199 -0.31 3.94 -17.87
C ALA A 199 -0.76 5.22 -18.61
N ALA A 200 -0.83 6.34 -17.89
CA ALA A 200 -1.19 7.65 -18.43
C ALA A 200 -0.10 8.25 -19.34
N HIS A 201 1.10 7.65 -19.41
CA HIS A 201 2.13 8.10 -20.35
C HIS A 201 1.75 7.71 -21.79
N PRO A 202 1.55 8.66 -22.74
CA PRO A 202 1.00 8.36 -24.05
C PRO A 202 1.85 7.39 -24.89
N THR A 203 3.18 7.47 -24.78
CA THR A 203 4.11 6.70 -25.63
C THR A 203 4.67 5.45 -24.95
N GLU A 204 4.83 5.48 -23.63
CA GLU A 204 5.56 4.45 -22.88
C GLU A 204 4.65 3.69 -21.91
N GLY A 205 3.40 4.14 -21.72
CA GLY A 205 2.46 3.54 -20.78
C GLY A 205 1.78 2.26 -21.26
N ALA A 206 2.13 1.72 -22.43
CA ALA A 206 1.45 0.54 -23.00
C ALA A 206 1.59 -0.69 -22.10
N ASP A 207 2.78 -0.93 -21.54
CA ASP A 207 3.01 -2.08 -20.65
C ASP A 207 2.22 -1.93 -19.36
N ALA A 208 2.15 -0.72 -18.78
CA ALA A 208 1.34 -0.43 -17.60
C ALA A 208 -0.17 -0.57 -17.86
N ARG A 209 -0.66 -0.14 -19.02
CA ARG A 209 -2.04 -0.38 -19.45
C ARG A 209 -2.33 -1.87 -19.62
N SER A 210 -1.39 -2.62 -20.19
CA SER A 210 -1.50 -4.07 -20.32
C SER A 210 -1.61 -4.75 -18.95
N VAL A 211 -0.78 -4.36 -17.98
CA VAL A 211 -0.85 -4.88 -16.60
C VAL A 211 -2.18 -4.55 -15.95
N LEU A 212 -2.68 -3.31 -16.06
CA LEU A 212 -4.00 -2.94 -15.55
C LEU A 212 -5.14 -3.75 -16.21
N LEU A 213 -5.05 -4.04 -17.51
CA LEU A 213 -6.01 -4.89 -18.21
C LEU A 213 -5.93 -6.35 -17.75
N ASP A 214 -4.75 -6.87 -17.45
CA ASP A 214 -4.60 -8.22 -16.90
C ASP A 214 -5.16 -8.31 -15.48
N LEU A 215 -4.89 -7.31 -14.63
CA LEU A 215 -5.51 -7.19 -13.32
C LEU A 215 -7.04 -7.01 -13.41
N ALA A 216 -7.55 -6.38 -14.47
CA ALA A 216 -8.99 -6.22 -14.65
C ALA A 216 -9.76 -7.55 -14.78
N ARG A 217 -9.06 -8.64 -15.12
CA ARG A 217 -9.64 -9.97 -15.33
C ARG A 217 -10.07 -10.66 -14.04
N PHE A 218 -9.49 -10.29 -12.90
CA PHE A 218 -9.80 -10.90 -11.61
C PHE A 218 -10.87 -10.11 -10.88
N VAL A 219 -11.81 -10.81 -10.24
CA VAL A 219 -12.93 -10.19 -9.53
C VAL A 219 -12.45 -9.25 -8.43
N GLU A 220 -11.34 -9.60 -7.77
CA GLU A 220 -10.73 -8.94 -6.63
C GLU A 220 -10.12 -7.58 -6.98
N THR A 221 -9.71 -7.38 -8.24
CA THR A 221 -8.98 -6.20 -8.72
C THR A 221 -9.72 -5.46 -9.82
N ALA A 222 -10.76 -6.05 -10.43
CA ALA A 222 -11.43 -5.54 -11.63
C ALA A 222 -11.86 -4.09 -11.55
N GLY A 223 -12.69 -3.73 -10.57
CA GLY A 223 -13.19 -2.35 -10.44
C GLY A 223 -12.05 -1.34 -10.27
N GLU A 224 -11.12 -1.64 -9.36
CA GLU A 224 -10.01 -0.76 -9.01
C GLU A 224 -9.02 -0.55 -10.17
N ALA A 225 -8.67 -1.62 -10.88
CA ALA A 225 -7.80 -1.53 -12.04
C ALA A 225 -8.46 -0.74 -13.18
N VAL A 226 -9.75 -0.99 -13.44
CA VAL A 226 -10.47 -0.32 -14.54
C VAL A 226 -10.71 1.16 -14.26
N THR A 227 -10.95 1.58 -13.01
CA THR A 227 -11.05 3.01 -12.68
C THR A 227 -9.78 3.81 -12.96
N ARG A 228 -8.64 3.12 -13.08
CA ARG A 228 -7.31 3.70 -13.27
C ARG A 228 -6.80 3.61 -14.71
N LEU A 229 -7.53 2.93 -15.59
CA LEU A 229 -7.19 2.86 -17.01
C LEU A 229 -7.46 4.20 -17.71
N PRO A 230 -6.47 4.78 -18.44
CA PRO A 230 -6.69 5.98 -19.24
C PRO A 230 -7.42 5.63 -20.54
N MET A 231 -8.75 5.58 -20.51
CA MET A 231 -9.61 5.10 -21.61
C MET A 231 -9.32 5.75 -22.97
N HIS A 232 -8.94 7.03 -22.97
CA HIS A 232 -8.64 7.82 -24.17
C HIS A 232 -7.30 7.47 -24.83
N LEU A 233 -6.42 6.74 -24.13
CA LEU A 233 -5.12 6.28 -24.63
C LEU A 233 -5.12 4.81 -25.06
N LEU A 234 -6.23 4.09 -24.84
CA LEU A 234 -6.30 2.67 -25.20
C LEU A 234 -6.25 2.52 -26.71
N ASP A 235 -5.40 1.64 -27.22
CA ASP A 235 -5.40 1.23 -28.62
C ASP A 235 -6.53 0.23 -28.95
N GLU A 236 -6.64 -0.21 -30.21
CA GLU A 236 -7.70 -1.13 -30.61
C GLU A 236 -7.62 -2.51 -29.91
N GLY A 237 -6.41 -3.02 -29.69
CA GLY A 237 -6.19 -4.28 -29.00
C GLY A 237 -6.54 -4.19 -27.51
N GLU A 238 -6.13 -3.12 -26.86
CA GLU A 238 -6.42 -2.82 -25.46
C GLU A 238 -7.93 -2.62 -25.24
N ARG A 239 -8.62 -1.90 -26.13
CA ARG A 239 -10.09 -1.76 -26.09
C ARG A 239 -10.80 -3.10 -26.25
N ARG A 240 -10.30 -3.98 -27.12
CA ARG A 240 -10.85 -5.33 -27.31
C ARG A 240 -10.65 -6.19 -26.06
N ARG A 241 -9.47 -6.14 -25.43
CA ARG A 241 -9.21 -6.82 -24.15
C ARG A 241 -10.15 -6.34 -23.05
N LEU A 242 -10.41 -5.03 -22.95
CA LEU A 242 -11.37 -4.48 -21.98
C LEU A 242 -12.80 -4.98 -22.24
N LEU A 243 -13.21 -5.08 -23.51
CA LEU A 243 -14.50 -5.66 -23.87
C LEU A 243 -14.59 -7.14 -23.47
N GLU A 244 -13.55 -7.93 -23.73
CA GLU A 244 -13.49 -9.34 -23.32
C GLU A 244 -13.59 -9.51 -21.79
N VAL A 245 -13.01 -8.60 -21.01
CA VAL A 245 -13.19 -8.58 -19.54
C VAL A 245 -14.65 -8.38 -19.17
N HIS A 246 -15.35 -7.45 -19.82
CA HIS A 246 -16.78 -7.23 -19.57
C HIS A 246 -17.62 -8.45 -19.95
N GLU A 247 -17.41 -9.00 -21.14
CA GLU A 247 -18.16 -10.16 -21.67
C GLU A 247 -18.02 -11.37 -20.74
N ARG A 248 -16.79 -11.70 -20.31
CA ARG A 248 -16.56 -12.81 -19.36
C ARG A 248 -17.27 -12.63 -18.02
N ARG A 249 -17.44 -11.39 -17.56
CA ARG A 249 -18.17 -11.10 -16.31
C ARG A 249 -19.67 -11.24 -16.47
N VAL A 250 -20.22 -10.81 -17.60
CA VAL A 250 -21.64 -11.04 -17.94
C VAL A 250 -21.91 -12.55 -17.98
N ASP A 251 -21.04 -13.32 -18.64
CA ASP A 251 -21.15 -14.78 -18.68
C ASP A 251 -21.09 -15.40 -17.28
N LEU A 252 -20.23 -14.90 -16.38
CA LEU A 252 -20.16 -15.37 -15.00
C LEU A 252 -21.44 -15.05 -14.20
N PHE A 253 -22.04 -13.87 -14.41
CA PHE A 253 -23.19 -13.41 -13.63
C PHE A 253 -24.50 -14.01 -14.10
N ASP A 254 -24.68 -14.15 -15.42
CA ASP A 254 -25.91 -14.63 -16.04
C ASP A 254 -25.86 -16.14 -16.34
N GLY A 255 -24.67 -16.70 -16.52
CA GLY A 255 -24.45 -18.07 -16.95
C GLY A 255 -24.38 -19.10 -15.82
N GLU A 256 -24.05 -18.69 -14.59
CA GLU A 256 -23.91 -19.63 -13.46
C GLU A 256 -25.09 -19.61 -12.47
N PRO A 257 -25.94 -20.66 -12.43
CA PRO A 257 -27.20 -20.65 -11.68
C PRO A 257 -27.05 -20.53 -10.16
N LEU A 258 -25.87 -20.84 -9.62
CA LEU A 258 -25.56 -20.80 -8.19
C LEU A 258 -24.67 -19.62 -7.81
N PHE A 259 -24.28 -18.80 -8.78
CA PHE A 259 -23.44 -17.64 -8.54
C PHE A 259 -24.29 -16.45 -8.07
N ILE A 260 -24.13 -16.04 -6.81
CA ILE A 260 -24.77 -14.84 -6.27
C ILE A 260 -23.72 -13.73 -6.20
N PRO A 261 -23.75 -12.73 -7.10
CA PRO A 261 -22.78 -11.66 -7.09
C PRO A 261 -22.92 -10.82 -5.82
N SER A 262 -21.79 -10.44 -5.22
CA SER A 262 -21.79 -9.48 -4.13
C SER A 262 -22.14 -8.07 -4.64
N LEU A 263 -22.56 -7.18 -3.74
CA LEU A 263 -22.83 -5.78 -4.09
C LEU A 263 -21.60 -5.08 -4.71
N ALA A 264 -20.39 -5.42 -4.25
CA ALA A 264 -19.15 -4.89 -4.81
C ALA A 264 -18.98 -5.33 -6.27
N MET A 265 -19.24 -6.60 -6.57
CA MET A 265 -19.11 -7.15 -7.93
C MET A 265 -20.08 -6.51 -8.92
N LEU A 266 -21.31 -6.22 -8.48
CA LEU A 266 -22.31 -5.49 -9.27
C LEU A 266 -21.91 -4.02 -9.51
N ARG A 267 -21.23 -3.39 -8.55
CA ARG A 267 -20.70 -2.03 -8.72
C ARG A 267 -19.54 -2.02 -9.72
N ASP A 268 -18.61 -2.95 -9.57
CA ASP A 268 -17.47 -3.11 -10.47
C ASP A 268 -17.94 -3.35 -11.91
N ASP A 269 -18.96 -4.19 -12.12
CA ASP A 269 -19.51 -4.41 -13.46
C ASP A 269 -20.07 -3.12 -14.09
N ARG A 270 -20.76 -2.27 -13.31
CA ARG A 270 -21.21 -0.96 -13.81
C ARG A 270 -20.05 -0.05 -14.20
N VAL A 271 -18.97 -0.06 -13.41
CA VAL A 271 -17.74 0.70 -13.73
C VAL A 271 -17.15 0.19 -15.03
N ILE A 272 -17.01 -1.13 -15.19
CA ILE A 272 -16.42 -1.76 -16.37
C ILE A 272 -17.26 -1.48 -17.62
N ARG A 273 -18.58 -1.60 -17.51
CA ARG A 273 -19.50 -1.25 -18.60
C ARG A 273 -19.35 0.22 -19.03
N GLY A 274 -19.25 1.14 -18.06
CA GLY A 274 -19.00 2.55 -18.33
C GLY A 274 -17.66 2.81 -19.01
N ALA A 275 -16.62 2.13 -18.54
CA ALA A 275 -15.27 2.18 -19.11
C ALA A 275 -15.22 1.69 -20.56
N VAL A 276 -15.86 0.56 -20.88
CA VAL A 276 -15.99 0.06 -22.26
C VAL A 276 -16.63 1.14 -23.13
N TRP A 277 -17.75 1.71 -22.70
CA TRP A 277 -18.42 2.76 -23.46
C TRP A 277 -17.50 3.97 -23.70
N GLN A 278 -16.81 4.47 -22.66
CA GLN A 278 -15.88 5.59 -22.77
C GLN A 278 -14.71 5.30 -23.73
N ALA A 279 -14.14 4.10 -23.67
CA ALA A 279 -13.00 3.72 -24.49
C ALA A 279 -13.37 3.67 -25.99
N PHE A 280 -14.56 3.15 -26.33
CA PHE A 280 -15.05 3.14 -27.71
C PHE A 280 -15.55 4.51 -28.19
N ASP A 281 -16.08 5.36 -27.30
CA ASP A 281 -16.48 6.73 -27.64
C ASP A 281 -15.25 7.62 -27.91
N ALA A 282 -14.21 7.55 -27.07
CA ALA A 282 -12.97 8.30 -27.25
C ALA A 282 -12.30 8.00 -28.61
N ALA A 283 -12.32 6.72 -29.04
CA ALA A 283 -11.78 6.29 -30.33
C ALA A 283 -12.52 6.88 -31.54
N ARG A 284 -13.73 7.42 -31.38
CA ARG A 284 -14.49 8.08 -32.46
C ARG A 284 -14.14 9.56 -32.62
N ILE A 285 -13.50 10.15 -31.62
CA ILE A 285 -13.18 11.59 -31.56
C ILE A 285 -11.71 11.85 -31.90
N ALA A 286 -10.82 10.89 -31.61
CA ALA A 286 -9.39 10.90 -31.95
C ALA A 286 -9.14 10.61 -33.44
#